data_AF-A0A0K8UAP8-F1
#
_entry.id   AF-A0A0K8UAP8-F1
#
_cell.length_a   1.000
_cell.length_b   1.000
_cell.length_c   1.000
_cell.angle_alpha   90.00
_cell.angle_beta   90.00
_cell.angle_gamma   90.00
#
_symmetry.space_group_name_H-M   'P 1'
#
loop_
_entity.id
_entity.type
_entity.pdbx_description
1 polymer ?
#
loop_
_entity_poly.entity_id
_entity_poly.type
_entity_poly.pdbx_seq_one_letter_code
_entity_poly.pdbx_strand_id
1 'polypeptide(L)'
;MHDVSNSWTRNALHSTVIETLNEYKHLPSFLILNKIDALRSKRVLLELIRVLTNNTINTTQSVGNKHQRQQYKRIEESVDKPLANTEDKKDVSWNNFQEVFLVSSITGSGLNDIQDYLVRVAKERSWEYSKGSFTDEKPEALIVESVRARLLDYLPQEIPYNLHSAIEYFSEENGTIYASVEVTCPSTRIERLICGESNGKLKQITERVTSDLVETFGKPISFTISTRSKKTD
;
A
#
# COMPACT_ATOMS: atom_id res chain seq x y z
N MET A 1 -0.60 -2.21 9.14
CA MET A 1 -0.58 -3.33 8.16
C MET A 1 0.80 -3.95 8.19
N HIS A 2 0.90 -5.28 8.07
CA HIS A 2 2.14 -6.03 8.16
C HIS A 2 2.28 -6.97 6.96
N ASP A 3 3.47 -7.00 6.35
CA ASP A 3 3.76 -7.84 5.20
C ASP A 3 4.29 -9.21 5.67
N VAL A 4 3.54 -10.29 5.40
CA VAL A 4 3.93 -11.64 5.84
C VAL A 4 4.90 -12.35 4.89
N SER A 5 5.08 -11.82 3.68
CA SER A 5 5.93 -12.43 2.66
C SER A 5 7.42 -12.28 2.98
N ASN A 6 7.80 -11.23 3.72
CA ASN A 6 9.19 -10.96 4.08
C ASN A 6 9.64 -11.82 5.28
N SER A 7 10.39 -12.89 5.01
CA SER A 7 10.86 -13.83 6.05
C SER A 7 11.73 -13.20 7.13
N TRP A 8 12.40 -12.08 6.84
CA TRP A 8 13.33 -11.43 7.76
C TRP A 8 12.61 -10.55 8.79
N THR A 9 11.56 -9.84 8.36
CA THR A 9 10.87 -8.85 9.20
C THR A 9 9.51 -9.33 9.70
N ARG A 10 8.92 -10.37 9.11
CA ARG A 10 7.55 -10.79 9.44
C ARG A 10 7.33 -11.19 10.91
N ASN A 11 8.38 -11.59 11.64
CA ASN A 11 8.25 -12.07 13.02
C ASN A 11 8.26 -10.96 14.08
N ALA A 12 8.28 -9.68 13.68
CA ALA A 12 8.26 -8.54 14.60
C ALA A 12 7.53 -7.36 13.98
N LEU A 13 6.85 -6.57 14.80
CA LEU A 13 6.42 -5.23 14.41
C LEU A 13 7.65 -4.30 14.37
N HIS A 14 7.68 -3.40 13.39
CA HIS A 14 8.75 -2.39 13.31
C HIS A 14 8.70 -1.46 14.54
N SER A 15 9.85 -1.05 15.07
CA SER A 15 9.94 -0.24 16.29
C SER A 15 9.10 1.03 16.23
N THR A 16 9.17 1.78 15.12
CA THR A 16 8.33 2.98 14.90
C THR A 16 6.84 2.67 15.00
N VAL A 17 6.38 1.51 14.51
CA VAL A 17 4.96 1.12 14.63
C VAL A 17 4.59 0.88 16.09
N ILE A 18 5.48 0.25 16.86
CA ILE A 18 5.28 0.00 18.30
C ILE A 18 5.28 1.30 19.08
N GLU A 19 6.20 2.21 18.80
CA GLU A 19 6.25 3.55 19.39
C GLU A 19 4.95 4.31 19.11
N THR A 20 4.46 4.32 17.87
CA THR A 20 3.17 4.93 17.51
C THR A 20 1.99 4.27 18.22
N LEU A 21 1.93 2.93 18.27
CA LEU A 21 0.87 2.23 19.00
C LEU A 21 0.91 2.55 20.50
N ASN A 22 2.11 2.72 21.06
CA ASN A 22 2.31 3.12 22.44
C ASN A 22 1.91 4.58 22.73
N GLU A 23 2.12 5.49 21.78
CA GLU A 23 1.70 6.89 21.89
C GLU A 23 0.17 7.02 21.83
N TYR A 24 -0.47 6.25 20.95
CA TYR A 24 -1.91 6.30 20.69
C TYR A 24 -2.69 5.12 21.31
N LYS A 25 -2.30 4.60 22.48
CA LYS A 25 -2.95 3.40 23.10
C LYS A 25 -4.46 3.53 23.32
N HIS A 26 -4.94 4.77 23.42
CA HIS A 26 -6.34 5.10 23.66
C HIS A 26 -7.22 4.91 22.41
N LEU A 27 -6.63 4.78 21.23
CA LEU A 27 -7.34 4.54 19.98
C LEU A 27 -7.45 3.03 19.69
N PRO A 28 -8.58 2.57 19.12
CA PRO A 28 -8.71 1.19 18.69
C PRO A 28 -7.72 0.90 17.54
N SER A 29 -7.01 -0.22 17.63
CA SER A 29 -6.14 -0.70 16.55
C SER A 29 -6.49 -2.14 16.16
N PHE A 30 -6.25 -2.48 14.91
CA PHE A 30 -6.42 -3.83 14.37
C PHE A 30 -5.25 -4.17 13.45
N LEU A 31 -4.96 -5.45 13.32
CA LEU A 31 -3.81 -5.94 12.55
C LEU A 31 -4.27 -6.50 11.21
N ILE A 32 -3.67 -6.01 10.12
CA ILE A 32 -3.83 -6.62 8.79
C ILE A 32 -2.52 -7.34 8.46
N LEU A 33 -2.60 -8.65 8.23
CA LEU A 33 -1.54 -9.48 7.67
C LEU A 33 -1.76 -9.59 6.16
N ASN A 34 -1.00 -8.83 5.37
CA ASN A 34 -1.13 -8.75 3.92
C ASN A 34 -0.11 -9.66 3.21
N LYS A 35 -0.41 -10.05 1.96
CA LYS A 35 0.37 -10.96 1.10
C LYS A 35 0.37 -12.42 1.56
N ILE A 36 -0.75 -12.90 2.11
CA ILE A 36 -0.88 -14.29 2.56
C ILE A 36 -0.73 -15.32 1.43
N ASP A 37 -0.97 -14.90 0.18
CA ASP A 37 -0.82 -15.71 -1.04
C ASP A 37 0.65 -16.09 -1.32
N ALA A 38 1.61 -15.28 -0.87
CA ALA A 38 3.03 -15.55 -1.03
C ALA A 38 3.56 -16.61 -0.02
N LEU A 39 2.76 -17.00 0.97
CA LEU A 39 3.20 -17.97 1.98
C LEU A 39 3.06 -19.41 1.49
N ARG A 40 4.15 -20.17 1.62
CA ARG A 40 4.17 -21.62 1.32
C ARG A 40 3.31 -22.45 2.29
N SER A 41 3.13 -22.00 3.54
CA SER A 41 2.42 -22.74 4.57
C SER A 41 1.60 -21.81 5.46
N LYS A 42 0.33 -22.16 5.65
CA LYS A 42 -0.60 -21.42 6.52
C LYS A 42 -0.27 -21.56 8.01
N ARG A 43 0.55 -22.55 8.41
CA ARG A 43 1.04 -22.67 9.81
C ARG A 43 1.83 -21.46 10.25
N VAL A 44 2.56 -20.83 9.32
CA VAL A 44 3.30 -19.59 9.58
C VAL A 44 2.37 -18.49 10.08
N LEU A 45 1.14 -18.39 9.56
CA LEU A 45 0.19 -17.35 9.95
C LEU A 45 -0.23 -17.46 11.41
N LEU A 46 -0.45 -18.68 11.91
CA LEU A 46 -0.80 -18.89 13.32
C LEU A 46 0.32 -18.43 14.25
N GLU A 47 1.56 -18.77 13.90
CA GLU A 47 2.72 -18.36 14.68
C GLU A 47 2.89 -16.84 14.66
N LEU A 48 2.75 -16.22 13.48
CA LEU A 48 2.82 -14.77 13.35
C LEU A 48 1.76 -14.07 14.19
N ILE A 49 0.54 -14.59 14.26
CA ILE A 49 -0.51 -13.99 15.09
C ILE A 49 -0.13 -14.08 16.55
N ARG A 50 0.25 -15.27 17.02
CA ARG A 50 0.68 -15.46 18.41
C ARG A 50 1.82 -14.52 18.79
N VAL A 51 2.83 -14.41 17.94
CA VAL A 51 4.00 -13.56 18.18
C VAL A 51 3.61 -12.08 18.16
N LEU A 52 2.95 -11.60 17.11
CA LEU A 52 2.67 -10.17 16.91
C LEU A 52 1.59 -9.64 17.86
N THR A 53 0.67 -10.50 18.32
CA THR A 53 -0.38 -10.15 19.27
C THR A 53 -0.04 -10.60 20.69
N ASN A 54 1.17 -11.10 20.94
CA ASN A 54 1.59 -11.67 22.24
C ASN A 54 0.56 -12.65 22.85
N ASN A 55 -0.07 -13.44 21.97
CA ASN A 55 -1.12 -14.41 22.30
C ASN A 55 -2.33 -13.82 23.08
N THR A 56 -2.56 -12.50 23.05
CA THR A 56 -3.67 -11.86 23.78
C THR A 56 -5.00 -11.96 23.06
N ILE A 57 -4.98 -12.24 21.76
CA ILE A 57 -6.19 -12.35 20.95
C ILE A 57 -6.58 -13.82 20.83
N ASN A 58 -7.68 -14.20 21.48
CA ASN A 58 -8.36 -15.46 21.23
C ASN A 58 -8.92 -15.45 19.80
N THR A 59 -8.13 -16.01 18.88
CA THR A 59 -8.32 -16.01 17.41
C THR A 59 -9.69 -16.58 16.99
N THR A 60 -10.34 -17.36 17.85
CA THR A 60 -11.67 -17.95 17.62
C THR A 60 -12.84 -16.96 17.73
N GLN A 61 -12.66 -15.81 18.37
CA GLN A 61 -13.71 -14.77 18.51
C GLN A 61 -13.48 -13.53 17.63
N SER A 62 -12.22 -13.28 17.22
CA SER A 62 -11.79 -12.03 16.56
C SER A 62 -11.04 -12.22 15.24
N VAL A 63 -11.34 -13.28 14.49
CA VAL A 63 -10.91 -13.41 13.09
C VAL A 63 -12.12 -13.36 12.19
N GLY A 64 -12.41 -12.18 11.64
CA GLY A 64 -13.26 -11.99 10.46
C GLY A 64 -14.59 -12.76 10.47
N ASN A 65 -15.13 -12.99 9.28
CA ASN A 65 -16.39 -13.70 9.10
C ASN A 65 -16.27 -15.21 9.40
N LYS A 66 -17.42 -15.90 9.53
CA LYS A 66 -17.51 -17.34 9.88
C LYS A 66 -16.57 -18.24 9.07
N HIS A 67 -16.33 -17.92 7.79
CA HIS A 67 -15.43 -18.68 6.92
C HIS A 67 -13.95 -18.60 7.34
N GLN A 68 -13.44 -17.42 7.69
CA GLN A 68 -12.08 -17.30 8.21
C GLN A 68 -11.96 -18.03 9.55
N ARG A 69 -12.94 -17.88 10.46
CA ARG A 69 -12.97 -18.62 11.73
C ARG A 69 -12.89 -20.13 11.55
N GLN A 70 -13.63 -20.68 10.59
CA GLN A 70 -13.57 -22.11 10.27
C GLN A 70 -12.22 -22.52 9.68
N GLN A 71 -11.66 -21.70 8.78
CA GLN A 71 -10.34 -21.94 8.21
C GLN A 71 -9.26 -21.95 9.30
N TYR A 72 -9.33 -21.01 10.24
CA TYR A 72 -8.43 -20.93 11.39
C TYR A 72 -8.58 -22.10 12.34
N LYS A 73 -9.80 -22.44 12.77
CA LYS A 73 -10.05 -23.60 13.63
C LYS A 73 -9.46 -24.87 13.05
N ARG A 74 -9.63 -25.11 11.74
CA ARG A 74 -9.02 -26.26 11.06
C ARG A 74 -7.48 -26.25 11.11
N ILE A 75 -6.85 -25.08 10.97
CA ILE A 75 -5.38 -24.99 11.03
C ILE A 75 -4.93 -25.18 12.49
N GLU A 76 -5.59 -24.57 13.46
CA GLU A 76 -5.28 -24.66 14.89
C GLU A 76 -5.44 -26.10 15.42
N GLU A 77 -6.51 -26.79 15.04
CA GLU A 77 -6.76 -28.20 15.36
C GLU A 77 -5.72 -29.16 14.74
N SER A 78 -4.97 -28.71 13.72
CA SER A 78 -3.94 -29.49 13.02
C SER A 78 -2.52 -29.27 13.53
N VAL A 79 -2.36 -28.50 14.61
CA VAL A 79 -1.06 -28.12 15.20
C VAL A 79 -1.05 -28.51 16.67
N ASP A 80 -0.08 -29.31 17.10
CA ASP A 80 0.12 -29.66 18.51
C ASP A 80 0.34 -28.42 19.39
N LYS A 81 -0.07 -28.49 20.67
CA LYS A 81 -0.03 -27.37 21.63
C LYS A 81 1.32 -26.63 21.65
N PRO A 82 1.33 -25.28 21.77
CA PRO A 82 2.55 -24.50 21.69
C PRO A 82 3.47 -24.64 22.92
N LEU A 83 4.77 -24.50 22.65
CA LEU A 83 5.88 -24.42 23.60
C LEU A 83 5.82 -23.14 24.46
N ALA A 84 6.43 -23.26 25.65
CA ALA A 84 6.35 -22.34 26.78
C ALA A 84 6.77 -20.88 26.51
N ASN A 85 6.15 -20.00 27.30
CA ASN A 85 6.38 -18.56 27.42
C ASN A 85 7.86 -18.18 27.43
N THR A 86 8.26 -17.25 26.57
CA THR A 86 9.52 -16.51 26.69
C THR A 86 9.19 -15.07 27.08
N GLU A 87 9.47 -14.72 28.34
CA GLU A 87 9.02 -13.48 28.99
C GLU A 87 9.77 -12.19 28.57
N ASP A 88 10.69 -12.24 27.59
CA ASP A 88 11.66 -11.15 27.35
C ASP A 88 11.57 -10.44 25.98
N LYS A 89 10.45 -10.50 25.26
CA LYS A 89 10.28 -9.79 23.95
C LYS A 89 9.15 -8.76 23.96
N LYS A 90 9.23 -7.76 24.85
CA LYS A 90 8.24 -6.66 24.91
C LYS A 90 8.25 -5.74 23.69
N ASP A 91 9.35 -5.67 22.94
CA ASP A 91 9.55 -4.65 21.90
C ASP A 91 9.30 -5.13 20.45
N VAL A 92 8.57 -6.23 20.25
CA VAL A 92 8.28 -6.74 18.89
C VAL A 92 6.79 -7.02 18.64
N SER A 93 5.94 -6.84 19.64
CA SER A 93 4.53 -7.24 19.63
C SER A 93 3.62 -6.16 20.21
N TRP A 94 2.32 -6.30 19.98
CA TRP A 94 1.32 -5.39 20.53
C TRP A 94 0.10 -6.15 21.04
N ASN A 95 -0.20 -5.95 22.32
CA ASN A 95 -1.21 -6.73 23.05
C ASN A 95 -2.66 -6.26 22.80
N ASN A 96 -2.85 -5.04 22.28
CA ASN A 96 -4.16 -4.38 22.27
C ASN A 96 -4.75 -4.25 20.86
N PHE A 97 -4.42 -5.16 19.93
CA PHE A 97 -5.18 -5.25 18.69
C PHE A 97 -6.57 -5.83 19.00
N GLN A 98 -7.61 -5.25 18.43
CA GLN A 98 -8.99 -5.69 18.61
C GLN A 98 -9.35 -6.88 17.71
N GLU A 99 -8.78 -6.89 16.50
CA GLU A 99 -9.07 -7.88 15.46
C GLU A 99 -7.83 -8.09 14.57
N VAL A 100 -7.73 -9.28 13.97
CA VAL A 100 -6.69 -9.62 12.99
C VAL A 100 -7.33 -10.07 11.68
N PHE A 101 -6.89 -9.49 10.57
CA PHE A 101 -7.33 -9.82 9.22
C PHE A 101 -6.22 -10.46 8.42
N LEU A 102 -6.52 -11.58 7.77
CA LEU A 102 -5.68 -12.17 6.75
C LEU A 102 -6.13 -11.70 5.38
N VAL A 103 -5.25 -11.05 4.64
CA VAL A 103 -5.58 -10.57 3.30
C VAL A 103 -4.50 -10.84 2.27
N SER A 104 -4.97 -10.97 1.04
CA SER A 104 -4.15 -10.82 -0.15
C SER A 104 -4.74 -9.68 -0.94
N SER A 105 -4.17 -8.48 -0.79
CA SER A 105 -4.68 -7.29 -1.48
C SER A 105 -4.64 -7.44 -3.00
N ILE A 106 -3.70 -8.24 -3.54
CA ILE A 106 -3.58 -8.45 -4.99
C ILE A 106 -4.67 -9.37 -5.55
N THR A 107 -5.13 -10.36 -4.78
CA THR A 107 -6.21 -11.26 -5.20
C THR A 107 -7.59 -10.81 -4.74
N GLY A 108 -7.65 -9.83 -3.84
CA GLY A 108 -8.88 -9.39 -3.17
C GLY A 108 -9.34 -10.30 -2.02
N SER A 109 -8.63 -11.41 -1.75
CA SER A 109 -9.00 -12.33 -0.66
C SER A 109 -8.95 -11.63 0.69
N GLY A 110 -10.04 -11.74 1.45
CA GLY A 110 -10.18 -11.21 2.81
C GLY A 110 -10.50 -9.70 2.90
N LEU A 111 -10.59 -8.98 1.77
CA LEU A 111 -10.90 -7.54 1.79
C LEU A 111 -12.33 -7.25 2.25
N ASN A 112 -13.30 -8.09 1.89
CA ASN A 112 -14.69 -7.92 2.32
C ASN A 112 -14.82 -7.97 3.85
N ASP A 113 -14.04 -8.82 4.52
CA ASP A 113 -14.06 -8.94 5.98
C ASP A 113 -13.58 -7.64 6.66
N ILE A 114 -12.62 -6.94 6.04
CA ILE A 114 -12.17 -5.62 6.50
C ILE A 114 -13.29 -4.59 6.29
N GLN A 115 -13.93 -4.58 5.11
CA GLN A 115 -15.03 -3.65 4.83
C GLN A 115 -16.18 -3.83 5.83
N ASP A 116 -16.61 -5.07 6.06
CA ASP A 116 -17.66 -5.41 7.03
C ASP A 116 -17.29 -4.97 8.45
N TYR A 117 -16.02 -5.15 8.85
CA TYR A 117 -15.52 -4.67 10.13
C TYR A 117 -15.57 -3.15 10.22
N LEU A 118 -15.05 -2.45 9.21
CA LEU A 118 -15.00 -0.99 9.21
C LEU A 118 -16.41 -0.39 9.25
N VAL A 119 -17.37 -0.94 8.51
CA VAL A 119 -18.78 -0.54 8.57
C VAL A 119 -19.37 -0.76 9.97
N ARG A 120 -19.05 -1.90 10.61
CA ARG A 120 -19.54 -2.23 11.95
C ARG A 120 -18.99 -1.33 13.05
N VAL A 121 -17.72 -0.93 12.96
CA VAL A 121 -17.07 -0.07 13.97
C VAL A 121 -17.15 1.42 13.65
N ALA A 122 -17.66 1.78 12.46
CA ALA A 122 -17.86 3.17 12.07
C ALA A 122 -18.82 3.87 13.03
N LYS A 123 -18.51 5.13 13.33
CA LYS A 123 -19.39 6.00 14.13
C LYS A 123 -20.41 6.64 13.20
N GLU A 124 -21.67 6.64 13.61
CA GLU A 124 -22.73 7.30 12.86
C GLU A 124 -22.45 8.81 12.77
N ARG A 125 -22.41 9.33 11.54
CA ARG A 125 -22.17 10.73 11.23
C ARG A 125 -22.72 11.04 9.83
N SER A 126 -23.02 12.31 9.59
CA SER A 126 -23.32 12.80 8.24
C SER A 126 -22.12 12.56 7.31
N TRP A 127 -22.42 12.22 6.06
CA TRP A 127 -21.42 12.08 5.01
C TRP A 127 -20.69 13.41 4.75
N GLU A 128 -19.36 13.39 4.80
CA GLU A 128 -18.52 14.54 4.47
C GLU A 128 -18.37 14.72 2.94
N TYR A 129 -18.48 13.62 2.19
CA TYR A 129 -18.33 13.58 0.74
C TYR A 129 -19.59 13.03 0.07
N SER A 130 -19.80 13.39 -1.20
CA SER A 130 -20.91 12.86 -1.98
C SER A 130 -20.67 11.40 -2.38
N LYS A 131 -21.74 10.64 -2.64
CA LYS A 131 -21.67 9.23 -3.05
C LYS A 131 -20.81 8.98 -4.31
N GLY A 132 -20.68 9.98 -5.19
CA GLY A 132 -19.90 9.89 -6.43
C GLY A 132 -18.46 10.37 -6.31
N SER A 133 -18.04 10.87 -5.14
CA SER A 133 -16.67 11.30 -4.89
C SER A 133 -15.84 10.09 -4.44
N PHE A 134 -14.92 9.66 -5.31
CA PHE A 134 -14.03 8.53 -5.04
C PHE A 134 -12.72 8.95 -4.36
N THR A 135 -12.31 10.20 -4.56
CA THR A 135 -11.09 10.79 -4.00
C THR A 135 -11.29 12.30 -3.84
N ASP A 136 -10.57 12.88 -2.87
CA ASP A 136 -10.42 14.32 -2.64
C ASP A 136 -9.14 14.89 -3.27
N GLU A 137 -8.33 14.04 -3.90
CA GLU A 137 -7.15 14.45 -4.65
C GLU A 137 -7.52 15.20 -5.93
N LYS A 138 -6.72 16.23 -6.24
CA LYS A 138 -6.90 16.99 -7.47
C LYS A 138 -6.41 16.20 -8.69
N PRO A 139 -7.01 16.35 -9.88
CA PRO A 139 -6.56 15.70 -11.10
C PRO A 139 -5.06 15.90 -11.39
N GLU A 140 -4.55 17.10 -11.15
CA GLU A 140 -3.13 17.45 -11.34
C GLU A 140 -2.21 16.61 -10.44
N ALA A 141 -2.62 16.37 -9.19
CA ALA A 141 -1.87 15.54 -8.25
C ALA A 141 -1.88 14.07 -8.68
N LEU A 142 -3.02 13.54 -9.12
CA LEU A 142 -3.13 12.18 -9.66
C LEU A 142 -2.28 11.99 -10.91
N ILE A 143 -2.20 12.99 -11.79
CA ILE A 143 -1.34 12.98 -12.98
C ILE A 143 0.14 12.90 -12.58
N VAL A 144 0.56 13.75 -11.63
CA VAL A 144 1.95 13.77 -11.14
C VAL A 144 2.32 12.44 -10.47
N GLU A 145 1.46 11.89 -9.61
CA GLU A 145 1.73 10.60 -8.98
C GLU A 145 1.71 9.43 -9.97
N SER A 146 0.90 9.49 -11.03
CA SER A 146 0.92 8.48 -12.10
C SER A 146 2.25 8.48 -12.85
N VAL A 147 2.81 9.68 -13.13
CA VAL A 147 4.17 9.80 -13.69
C VAL A 147 5.19 9.23 -12.71
N ARG A 148 5.12 9.60 -11.44
CA ARG A 148 6.05 9.14 -10.41
C ARG A 148 6.03 7.61 -10.26
N ALA A 149 4.85 7.00 -10.28
CA ALA A 149 4.66 5.56 -10.24
C ALA A 149 5.34 4.86 -11.44
N ARG A 150 5.18 5.38 -12.65
CA ARG A 150 5.84 4.81 -13.84
C ARG A 150 7.34 5.06 -13.88
N LEU A 151 7.83 6.18 -13.36
CA LEU A 151 9.26 6.37 -13.20
C LEU A 151 9.87 5.32 -12.25
N LEU A 152 9.15 4.94 -11.18
CA LEU A 152 9.58 3.87 -10.27
C LEU A 152 9.65 2.49 -10.96
N ASP A 153 8.72 2.19 -11.87
CA ASP A 153 8.70 0.92 -12.61
C ASP A 153 9.84 0.81 -13.63
N TYR A 154 10.18 1.92 -14.32
CA TYR A 154 11.09 1.91 -15.47
C TYR A 154 12.54 2.28 -15.15
N LEU A 155 12.79 2.92 -13.99
CA LEU A 155 14.12 3.38 -13.61
C LEU A 155 14.73 2.51 -12.51
N PRO A 156 16.02 2.17 -12.62
CA PRO A 156 16.66 1.27 -11.66
C PRO A 156 17.03 1.99 -10.35
N GLN A 157 17.18 1.17 -9.30
CA GLN A 157 17.84 1.53 -8.04
C GLN A 157 17.27 2.81 -7.40
N GLU A 158 18.14 3.72 -6.95
CA GLU A 158 17.78 4.96 -6.25
C GLU A 158 17.36 6.11 -7.18
N ILE A 159 17.47 5.94 -8.50
CA ILE A 159 17.27 7.02 -9.48
C ILE A 159 15.88 7.67 -9.37
N PRO A 160 14.75 6.93 -9.42
CA PRO A 160 13.43 7.54 -9.39
C PRO A 160 13.12 8.32 -8.10
N TYR A 161 13.78 8.01 -6.98
CA TYR A 161 13.61 8.74 -5.72
C TYR A 161 14.26 10.13 -5.72
N ASN A 162 15.20 10.38 -6.63
CA ASN A 162 15.90 11.66 -6.75
C ASN A 162 15.28 12.59 -7.81
N LEU A 163 14.16 12.19 -8.40
CA LEU A 163 13.44 12.97 -9.40
C LEU A 163 12.33 13.78 -8.73
N HIS A 164 12.08 14.98 -9.27
CA HIS A 164 10.95 15.79 -8.87
C HIS A 164 10.02 15.99 -10.07
N SER A 165 8.78 15.52 -9.93
CA SER A 165 7.76 15.66 -10.98
C SER A 165 6.77 16.74 -10.57
N ALA A 166 6.47 17.67 -11.46
CA ALA A 166 5.52 18.76 -11.23
C ALA A 166 4.65 18.98 -12.47
N ILE A 167 3.40 19.38 -12.24
CA ILE A 167 2.51 19.77 -13.34
C ILE A 167 3.05 21.07 -13.97
N GLU A 168 3.23 21.06 -15.29
CA GLU A 168 3.64 22.24 -16.06
C GLU A 168 2.42 22.87 -16.74
N TYR A 169 1.49 22.05 -17.23
CA TYR A 169 0.23 22.50 -17.83
C TYR A 169 -0.91 21.54 -17.48
N PHE A 170 -2.10 22.09 -17.25
CA PHE A 170 -3.34 21.34 -17.12
C PHE A 170 -4.51 22.17 -17.63
N SER A 171 -5.31 21.60 -18.52
CA SER A 171 -6.63 22.11 -18.88
C SER A 171 -7.59 20.96 -19.17
N GLU A 172 -8.88 21.22 -19.00
CA GLU A 172 -9.94 20.32 -19.46
C GLU A 172 -10.86 21.09 -20.41
N GLU A 173 -10.91 20.65 -21.67
CA GLU A 173 -11.70 21.29 -22.72
C GLU A 173 -12.52 20.25 -23.46
N ASN A 174 -13.84 20.46 -23.55
CA ASN A 174 -14.78 19.57 -24.24
C ASN A 174 -14.68 18.09 -23.80
N GLY A 175 -14.40 17.84 -22.53
CA GLY A 175 -14.25 16.49 -21.97
C GLY A 175 -12.93 15.79 -22.30
N THR A 176 -11.99 16.49 -22.92
CA THR A 176 -10.60 16.03 -23.14
C THR A 176 -9.67 16.73 -22.17
N ILE A 177 -8.79 15.98 -21.52
CA ILE A 177 -7.76 16.53 -20.63
C ILE A 177 -6.50 16.81 -21.45
N TYR A 178 -5.90 17.98 -21.26
CA TYR A 178 -4.60 18.34 -21.79
C TYR A 178 -3.66 18.59 -20.63
N ALA A 179 -2.56 17.85 -20.57
CA ALA A 179 -1.63 17.98 -19.46
C ALA A 179 -0.18 17.77 -19.88
N SER A 180 0.73 18.48 -19.23
CA SER A 180 2.17 18.21 -19.30
C SER A 180 2.78 18.18 -17.90
N VAL A 181 3.71 17.25 -17.70
CA VAL A 181 4.49 17.12 -16.47
C VAL A 181 5.96 17.32 -16.76
N GLU A 182 6.61 18.18 -15.98
CA GLU A 182 8.06 18.36 -16.00
C GLU A 182 8.70 17.45 -14.94
N VAL A 183 9.69 16.67 -15.36
CA VAL A 183 10.52 15.83 -14.50
C VAL A 183 11.90 16.48 -14.35
N THR A 184 12.13 17.09 -13.19
CA THR A 184 13.41 17.67 -12.83
C THR A 184 14.39 16.57 -12.39
N CYS A 185 15.53 16.54 -13.06
CA CYS A 185 16.61 15.58 -12.88
C CYS A 185 17.80 16.23 -12.16
N PRO A 186 18.51 15.51 -11.27
CA PRO A 186 19.65 16.06 -10.54
C PRO A 186 20.92 16.22 -11.40
N SER A 187 20.98 15.62 -12.59
CA SER A 187 22.09 15.80 -13.54
C SER A 187 21.66 15.53 -14.97
N THR A 188 22.42 16.08 -15.94
CA THR A 188 22.25 15.80 -17.38
C THR A 188 22.43 14.31 -17.72
N ARG A 189 23.27 13.59 -16.96
CA ARG A 189 23.45 12.14 -17.12
C ARG A 189 22.16 11.38 -16.81
N ILE A 190 21.48 11.74 -15.72
CA ILE A 190 20.21 11.11 -15.31
C ILE A 190 19.09 11.48 -16.27
N GLU A 191 19.03 12.74 -16.70
CA GLU A 191 18.11 13.18 -17.75
C GLU A 191 18.24 12.32 -19.02
N ARG A 192 19.47 12.14 -19.54
CA ARG A 192 19.72 11.27 -20.70
C ARG A 192 19.32 9.81 -20.48
N LEU A 193 19.49 9.28 -19.26
CA LEU A 193 19.11 7.91 -18.92
C LEU A 193 17.58 7.71 -18.96
N ILE A 194 16.83 8.73 -18.54
CA ILE A 194 15.36 8.74 -18.55
C ILE A 194 14.85 8.86 -19.97
N CYS A 195 15.41 9.79 -20.76
CA CYS A 195 15.11 9.92 -22.19
C CYS A 195 15.39 8.60 -22.94
N GLY A 196 16.55 7.99 -22.69
CA GLY A 196 17.00 6.83 -23.45
C GLY A 196 17.45 7.19 -24.86
N GLU A 197 17.88 6.19 -25.64
CA GLU A 197 18.29 6.38 -27.02
C GLU A 197 17.11 6.91 -27.86
N SER A 198 17.32 8.02 -28.58
CA SER A 198 16.28 8.68 -29.39
C SER A 198 14.96 8.94 -28.65
N ASN A 199 15.03 9.25 -27.34
CA ASN A 199 13.87 9.43 -26.45
C ASN A 199 12.95 8.20 -26.31
N GLY A 200 13.42 7.01 -26.70
CA GLY A 200 12.60 5.80 -26.74
C GLY A 200 12.04 5.38 -25.38
N LYS A 201 12.82 5.54 -24.30
CA LYS A 201 12.37 5.17 -22.95
C LYS A 201 11.34 6.16 -22.41
N LEU A 202 11.61 7.47 -22.53
CA LEU A 202 10.66 8.49 -22.10
C LEU A 202 9.33 8.36 -22.85
N LYS A 203 9.39 8.09 -24.16
CA LYS A 203 8.18 7.84 -24.95
C LYS A 203 7.37 6.64 -24.43
N GLN A 204 8.01 5.52 -24.10
CA GLN A 204 7.33 4.37 -23.50
C GLN A 204 6.70 4.70 -22.15
N ILE A 205 7.39 5.48 -21.32
CA ILE A 205 6.85 5.94 -20.02
C ILE A 205 5.63 6.83 -20.27
N THR A 206 5.73 7.81 -21.17
CA THR A 206 4.60 8.70 -21.52
C THR A 206 3.41 7.90 -22.03
N GLU A 207 3.61 6.95 -22.96
CA GLU A 207 2.54 6.09 -23.48
C GLU A 207 1.86 5.29 -22.37
N ARG A 208 2.64 4.75 -21.43
CA ARG A 208 2.10 3.98 -20.30
C ARG A 208 1.30 4.87 -19.34
N VAL A 209 1.83 6.04 -18.99
CA VAL A 209 1.14 7.01 -18.14
C VAL A 209 -0.16 7.46 -18.81
N THR A 210 -0.14 7.79 -20.11
CA THR A 210 -1.34 8.15 -20.86
C THR A 210 -2.41 7.06 -20.75
N SER A 211 -2.03 5.79 -20.93
CA SER A 211 -2.97 4.66 -20.79
C SER A 211 -3.59 4.59 -19.38
N ASP A 212 -2.77 4.75 -18.33
CA ASP A 212 -3.26 4.71 -16.95
C ASP A 212 -4.19 5.90 -16.65
N LEU A 213 -3.88 7.09 -17.17
CA LEU A 213 -4.70 8.29 -16.97
C LEU A 213 -6.04 8.21 -17.70
N VAL A 214 -6.09 7.63 -18.90
CA VAL A 214 -7.35 7.36 -19.60
C VAL A 214 -8.22 6.40 -18.79
N GLU A 215 -7.64 5.33 -18.24
CA GLU A 215 -8.35 4.40 -17.37
C GLU A 215 -8.85 5.08 -16.08
N THR A 216 -7.99 5.89 -15.45
CA THR A 216 -8.27 6.57 -14.19
C THR A 216 -9.37 7.62 -14.33
N PHE A 217 -9.33 8.45 -15.38
CA PHE A 217 -10.29 9.53 -15.57
C PHE A 217 -11.50 9.14 -16.42
N GLY A 218 -11.44 8.02 -17.15
CA GLY A 218 -12.48 7.62 -18.11
C GLY A 218 -12.67 8.63 -19.24
N LYS A 219 -11.64 9.44 -19.54
CA LYS A 219 -11.67 10.53 -20.53
C LYS A 219 -10.46 10.43 -21.46
N PRO A 220 -10.55 10.91 -22.72
CA PRO A 220 -9.38 11.12 -23.57
C PRO A 220 -8.40 12.09 -22.92
N ILE A 221 -7.10 11.82 -23.05
CA ILE A 221 -6.05 12.70 -22.54
C ILE A 221 -4.94 12.89 -23.58
N SER A 222 -4.58 14.15 -23.83
CA SER A 222 -3.37 14.54 -24.55
C SER A 222 -2.29 14.87 -23.52
N PHE A 223 -1.35 13.95 -23.35
CA PHE A 223 -0.37 14.01 -22.27
C PHE A 223 1.07 13.97 -22.78
N THR A 224 1.93 14.81 -22.20
CA THR A 224 3.38 14.82 -22.48
C THR A 224 4.21 14.88 -21.20
N ILE A 225 5.42 14.33 -21.25
CA ILE A 225 6.41 14.46 -20.18
C ILE A 225 7.61 15.22 -20.76
N SER A 226 8.01 16.30 -20.09
CA SER A 226 9.24 17.04 -20.35
C SER A 226 10.28 16.71 -19.27
N THR A 227 11.57 16.78 -19.60
CA THR A 227 12.65 16.62 -18.61
C THR A 227 13.47 17.89 -18.53
N ARG A 228 13.98 18.19 -17.34
CA ARG A 228 14.91 19.30 -17.11
C ARG A 228 16.01 18.87 -16.17
N SER A 229 17.28 18.97 -16.57
CA SER A 229 18.40 18.85 -15.64
C SER A 229 18.62 20.14 -14.84
N LYS A 230 18.88 20.01 -13.53
CA LYS A 230 19.50 21.10 -12.77
C LYS A 230 20.91 21.29 -13.31
N LYS A 231 21.23 22.50 -13.79
CA LYS A 231 22.61 22.85 -14.12
C LYS A 231 23.41 22.81 -12.82
N THR A 232 24.43 21.97 -12.77
CA THR A 232 25.47 22.07 -11.74
C THR A 232 26.33 23.25 -12.14
N ASP A 233 26.26 24.34 -11.38
CA ASP A 233 27.26 25.42 -11.44
C ASP A 233 28.63 24.92 -10.95
#